data_AF-A0A1N7TB46-F1
#
_entry.id   AF-A0A1N7TB46-F1
#
_cell.length_a   1.000
_cell.length_b   1.000
_cell.length_c   1.000
_cell.angle_alpha   90.00
_cell.angle_beta   90.00
_cell.angle_gamma   90.00
#
_symmetry.space_group_name_H-M   'P 1'
#
loop_
_entity.id
_entity.type
_entity.pdbx_description
1 polymer ?
#
loop_
_entity_poly.entity_id
_entity_poly.type
_entity_poly.pdbx_seq_one_letter_code
_entity_poly.pdbx_strand_id
1 'polypeptide(L)'
;FSSVRFNSSVVRSQMLENSFLIDNPIKKFDTVVRIIPLVGSLAKVKFCNVLGHPISKAVWTDLSDSDIIDRFGRICRNLSHYYSGSSRKTSLYRIKYILRLSCARTLARKHKSTVRAFLKRLGSEFLEEFFTEEEKVLSLILP
;
A
#
# COMPACT_ATOMS: atom_id res chain seq x y z
N PHE A 1 -40.61 -18.05 34.84
CA PHE A 1 -39.68 -19.02 34.22
C PHE A 1 -39.48 -18.58 32.77
N SER A 2 -38.30 -18.28 32.22
CA SER A 2 -36.95 -18.79 32.45
C SER A 2 -35.87 -17.71 32.22
N SER A 3 -34.91 -17.60 33.14
CA SER A 3 -33.64 -16.89 32.94
C SER A 3 -32.65 -17.83 32.22
N VAL A 4 -32.23 -17.45 31.02
CA VAL A 4 -31.18 -18.18 30.29
C VAL A 4 -29.83 -17.69 30.81
N ARG A 5 -29.19 -18.51 31.66
CA ARG A 5 -27.81 -18.29 32.12
C ARG A 5 -26.84 -18.61 30.98
N PHE A 6 -26.18 -17.60 30.43
CA PHE A 6 -24.99 -17.81 29.62
C PHE A 6 -23.83 -18.16 30.55
N ASN A 7 -23.56 -19.45 30.72
CA ASN A 7 -22.34 -19.91 31.34
C ASN A 7 -21.19 -19.64 30.36
N SER A 8 -20.44 -18.56 30.57
CA SER A 8 -19.17 -18.32 29.89
C SER A 8 -18.16 -19.35 30.42
N SER A 9 -17.99 -20.47 29.69
CA SER A 9 -16.87 -21.37 29.94
C SER A 9 -15.60 -20.64 29.56
N VAL A 10 -14.89 -20.10 30.55
CA VAL A 10 -13.58 -19.47 30.39
C VAL A 10 -12.57 -20.57 30.02
N VAL A 11 -12.52 -20.93 28.75
CA VAL A 11 -11.38 -21.65 28.18
C VAL A 11 -10.37 -20.56 27.82
N ARG A 12 -9.50 -20.24 28.77
CA ARG A 12 -8.35 -19.34 28.61
C ARG A 12 -7.43 -19.97 27.58
N SER A 13 -7.70 -19.67 26.31
CA SER A 13 -6.90 -20.14 25.19
C SER A 13 -5.52 -19.52 25.34
N GLN A 14 -4.54 -20.35 25.64
CA GLN A 14 -3.13 -19.98 25.84
C GLN A 14 -2.57 -19.15 24.66
N MET A 15 -3.22 -19.21 23.49
CA MET A 15 -2.98 -18.34 22.34
C MET A 15 -3.19 -16.85 22.60
N LEU A 16 -4.21 -16.45 23.37
CA LEU A 16 -4.45 -15.03 23.70
C LEU A 16 -3.39 -14.49 24.66
N GLU A 17 -2.97 -15.32 25.61
CA GLU A 17 -1.98 -14.93 26.63
C GLU A 17 -0.58 -14.80 26.03
N ASN A 18 -0.25 -15.64 25.04
CA ASN A 18 1.00 -15.51 24.26
C ASN A 18 1.00 -14.32 23.30
N SER A 19 -0.16 -13.83 22.86
CA SER A 19 -0.24 -12.70 21.91
C SER A 19 0.23 -11.36 22.51
N PHE A 20 0.10 -11.20 23.82
CA PHE A 20 0.55 -10.01 24.55
C PHE A 20 2.06 -9.98 24.81
N LEU A 21 2.71 -11.14 24.88
CA LEU A 21 4.16 -11.24 25.11
C LEU A 21 4.99 -11.27 23.81
N ILE A 22 4.35 -11.41 22.64
CA ILE A 22 4.99 -11.44 21.31
C ILE A 22 4.96 -10.05 20.63
N ASP A 23 4.93 -8.95 21.39
CA ASP A 23 4.73 -7.62 20.78
C ASP A 23 5.97 -7.00 20.09
N ASN A 24 7.13 -7.68 20.03
CA ASN A 24 8.30 -7.15 19.30
C ASN A 24 9.37 -8.25 19.13
N PRO A 25 9.47 -9.04 18.03
CA PRO A 25 9.98 -8.64 16.71
C PRO A 25 9.32 -9.38 15.51
N ILE A 26 8.37 -10.28 15.77
CA ILE A 26 7.76 -11.19 14.79
C ILE A 26 6.86 -10.45 13.80
N LYS A 27 6.18 -9.37 14.23
CA LYS A 27 5.38 -8.51 13.34
C LYS A 27 6.17 -8.01 12.13
N LYS A 28 7.45 -7.64 12.29
CA LYS A 28 8.30 -7.11 11.21
C LYS A 28 8.69 -8.21 10.22
N PHE A 29 9.01 -9.40 10.73
CA PHE A 29 9.26 -10.58 9.88
C PHE A 29 8.00 -11.03 9.15
N ASP A 30 6.86 -11.12 9.83
CA ASP A 30 5.60 -11.58 9.27
C ASP A 30 5.05 -10.59 8.21
N THR A 31 5.30 -9.28 8.39
CA THR A 31 5.03 -8.28 7.34
C THR A 31 6.00 -8.36 6.17
N VAL A 32 7.29 -8.63 6.39
CA VAL A 32 8.29 -8.83 5.31
C VAL A 32 8.00 -10.12 4.53
N VAL A 33 7.76 -11.24 5.20
CA VAL A 33 7.42 -12.53 4.56
C VAL A 33 6.13 -12.39 3.74
N ARG A 34 5.13 -11.66 4.23
CA ARG A 34 3.87 -11.47 3.51
C ARG A 34 3.89 -10.36 2.45
N ILE A 35 4.85 -9.42 2.49
CA ILE A 35 5.02 -8.41 1.41
C ILE A 35 5.82 -8.95 0.22
N ILE A 36 6.68 -9.95 0.44
CA ILE A 36 7.50 -10.55 -0.62
C ILE A 36 6.65 -11.05 -1.81
N PRO A 37 5.51 -11.75 -1.62
CA PRO A 37 4.64 -12.15 -2.73
C PRO A 37 4.07 -10.97 -3.54
N LEU A 38 3.73 -9.86 -2.85
CA LEU A 38 3.21 -8.65 -3.48
C LEU A 38 4.30 -7.91 -4.27
N VAL A 39 5.48 -7.73 -3.66
CA VAL A 39 6.64 -7.14 -4.35
C VAL A 39 7.06 -8.01 -5.53
N GLY A 40 7.05 -9.33 -5.38
CA GLY A 40 7.32 -10.28 -6.46
C GLY A 40 6.33 -10.15 -7.61
N SER A 41 5.03 -10.02 -7.31
CA SER A 41 4.00 -9.77 -8.33
C SER A 41 4.23 -8.46 -9.07
N LEU A 42 4.53 -7.37 -8.36
CA LEU A 42 4.87 -6.08 -8.97
C LEU A 42 6.16 -6.13 -9.81
N ALA A 43 7.15 -6.90 -9.38
CA ALA A 43 8.40 -7.07 -10.10
C ALA A 43 8.21 -7.84 -11.42
N LYS A 44 7.35 -8.88 -11.42
CA LYS A 44 6.98 -9.62 -12.64
C LYS A 44 6.39 -8.70 -13.70
N VAL A 45 5.51 -7.78 -13.29
CA VAL A 45 4.93 -6.77 -14.19
C VAL A 45 5.82 -5.52 -14.31
N LYS A 46 7.08 -5.53 -13.85
CA LYS A 46 8.07 -4.45 -14.00
C LYS A 46 7.67 -3.08 -13.42
N PHE A 47 6.93 -3.03 -12.32
CA PHE A 47 6.74 -1.78 -11.55
C PHE A 47 7.90 -1.52 -10.56
N CYS A 48 8.57 -2.58 -10.11
CA CYS A 48 9.78 -2.52 -9.29
C CYS A 48 10.76 -3.64 -9.68
N ASN A 49 11.96 -3.62 -9.10
CA ASN A 49 12.85 -4.78 -9.17
C ASN A 49 12.51 -5.80 -8.07
N VAL A 50 13.21 -6.94 -8.06
CA VAL A 50 13.03 -8.03 -7.08
C VAL A 50 13.21 -7.55 -5.63
N LEU A 51 14.03 -6.52 -5.40
CA LEU A 51 14.27 -5.92 -4.09
C LEU A 51 13.18 -4.89 -3.70
N GLY A 52 12.22 -4.61 -4.59
CA GLY A 52 11.16 -3.64 -4.38
C GLY A 52 11.55 -2.18 -4.68
N HIS A 53 12.66 -1.93 -5.37
CA HIS A 53 13.00 -0.59 -5.84
C HIS A 53 12.16 -0.21 -7.06
N PRO A 54 11.49 0.95 -7.08
CA PRO A 54 10.59 1.33 -8.16
C PRO A 54 11.30 1.56 -9.50
N ILE A 55 10.69 1.07 -10.58
CA ILE A 55 11.17 1.18 -11.96
C ILE A 55 10.19 2.03 -12.77
N SER A 56 10.68 2.79 -13.76
CA SER A 56 9.81 3.51 -14.69
C SER A 56 9.17 2.58 -15.73
N LYS A 57 7.90 2.83 -16.05
CA LYS A 57 7.15 2.14 -17.11
C LYS A 57 7.37 2.81 -18.46
N ALA A 58 8.52 2.55 -19.06
CA ALA A 58 8.88 3.11 -20.38
C ALA A 58 7.84 2.81 -21.48
N VAL A 59 7.16 1.67 -21.39
CA VAL A 59 6.13 1.26 -22.36
C VAL A 59 4.89 2.17 -22.32
N TRP A 60 4.74 3.02 -21.30
CA TRP A 60 3.60 3.92 -21.16
C TRP A 60 3.96 5.38 -21.50
N THR A 61 5.20 5.68 -21.91
CA THR A 61 5.61 7.08 -22.16
C THR A 61 4.98 7.71 -23.41
N ASP A 62 4.41 6.88 -24.28
CA ASP A 62 3.61 7.24 -25.45
C ASP A 62 2.19 7.72 -25.07
N LEU A 63 1.63 7.25 -23.95
CA LEU A 63 0.32 7.66 -23.44
C LEU A 63 0.32 9.11 -22.92
N SER A 64 -0.84 9.76 -22.83
CA SER A 64 -0.95 11.09 -22.20
C SER A 64 -0.57 11.03 -20.71
N ASP A 65 -0.17 12.17 -20.13
CA ASP A 65 0.16 12.23 -18.70
C ASP A 65 -1.02 11.77 -17.83
N SER A 66 -2.23 12.24 -18.16
CA SER A 66 -3.45 11.83 -17.48
C SER A 66 -3.69 10.32 -17.61
N ASP A 67 -3.51 9.71 -18.78
CA ASP A 67 -3.71 8.26 -18.95
C ASP A 67 -2.70 7.42 -18.16
N ILE A 68 -1.44 7.86 -18.11
CA ILE A 68 -0.39 7.21 -17.29
C ILE A 68 -0.83 7.23 -15.84
N ILE A 69 -1.22 8.41 -15.37
CA ILE A 69 -1.64 8.68 -14.01
C ILE A 69 -2.87 7.81 -13.69
N ASP A 70 -3.94 7.89 -14.47
CA ASP A 70 -5.19 7.13 -14.31
C ASP A 70 -4.94 5.61 -14.20
N ARG A 71 -4.06 5.07 -15.04
CA ARG A 71 -3.70 3.64 -14.99
C ARG A 71 -3.03 3.26 -13.67
N PHE A 72 -2.08 4.07 -13.19
CA PHE A 72 -1.47 3.86 -11.87
C PHE A 72 -2.51 4.01 -10.76
N GLY A 73 -3.41 4.98 -10.85
CA GLY A 73 -4.46 5.23 -9.87
C GLY A 73 -5.42 4.06 -9.72
N ARG A 74 -5.87 3.50 -10.84
CA ARG A 74 -6.72 2.29 -10.86
C ARG A 74 -6.05 1.10 -10.21
N ILE A 75 -4.75 0.89 -10.45
CA ILE A 75 -3.99 -0.20 -9.79
C ILE A 75 -3.93 0.03 -8.28
N CYS A 76 -3.63 1.25 -7.83
CA CYS A 76 -3.61 1.60 -6.41
C CYS A 76 -4.98 1.36 -5.75
N ARG A 77 -6.06 1.85 -6.36
CA ARG A 77 -7.44 1.68 -5.84
C ARG A 77 -7.82 0.21 -5.77
N ASN A 78 -7.55 -0.58 -6.82
CA ASN A 78 -7.84 -2.01 -6.83
C ASN A 78 -7.12 -2.76 -5.70
N LEU A 79 -5.85 -2.43 -5.45
CA LEU A 79 -5.09 -3.01 -4.35
C LEU A 79 -5.64 -2.57 -2.99
N SER A 80 -5.96 -1.29 -2.82
CA SER A 80 -6.58 -0.79 -1.59
C SER A 80 -7.92 -1.46 -1.30
N HIS A 81 -8.78 -1.62 -2.30
CA HIS A 81 -10.07 -2.30 -2.16
C HIS A 81 -9.88 -3.76 -1.76
N TYR A 82 -9.04 -4.51 -2.48
CA TYR A 82 -8.81 -5.93 -2.20
C TYR A 82 -8.25 -6.17 -0.79
N TYR A 83 -7.37 -5.29 -0.32
CA TYR A 83 -6.75 -5.42 1.00
C TYR A 83 -7.38 -4.55 2.10
N SER A 84 -8.54 -3.94 1.84
CA SER A 84 -9.22 -3.05 2.79
C SER A 84 -9.60 -3.73 4.10
N GLY A 85 -9.96 -5.02 4.05
CA GLY A 85 -10.24 -5.86 5.23
C GLY A 85 -9.00 -6.46 5.90
N SER A 86 -7.79 -6.14 5.45
CA SER A 86 -6.54 -6.70 6.00
C SER A 86 -6.08 -5.94 7.24
N SER A 87 -5.71 -6.67 8.31
CA SER A 87 -5.06 -6.09 9.51
C SER A 87 -3.64 -5.56 9.25
N ARG A 88 -3.10 -5.71 8.04
CA ARG A 88 -1.69 -5.44 7.68
C ARG A 88 -1.53 -4.14 6.87
N LYS A 89 -1.88 -3.00 7.48
CA LYS A 89 -1.83 -1.66 6.85
C LYS A 89 -0.42 -1.21 6.41
N THR A 90 0.63 -1.61 7.14
CA THR A 90 2.02 -1.21 6.86
C THR A 90 2.60 -1.81 5.58
N SER A 91 2.26 -3.06 5.25
CA SER A 91 2.67 -3.69 3.98
C SER A 91 2.06 -2.98 2.77
N LEU A 92 0.80 -2.53 2.88
CA LEU A 92 0.13 -1.78 1.81
C LEU A 92 0.76 -0.42 1.58
N TYR A 93 1.23 0.25 2.63
CA TYR A 93 1.94 1.52 2.50
C TYR A 93 3.18 1.39 1.60
N ARG A 94 3.99 0.35 1.81
CA ARG A 94 5.20 0.12 1.00
C ARG A 94 4.87 -0.21 -0.46
N ILE A 95 3.81 -0.98 -0.71
CA ILE A 95 3.32 -1.27 -2.08
C ILE A 95 2.81 -0.01 -2.77
N LYS A 96 2.04 0.82 -2.06
CA LYS A 96 1.60 2.13 -2.56
C LYS A 96 2.82 2.98 -2.90
N TYR A 97 3.76 3.16 -1.99
CA TYR A 97 5.00 3.91 -2.23
C TYR A 97 5.71 3.46 -3.52
N ILE A 98 5.81 2.15 -3.75
CA ILE A 98 6.43 1.61 -4.97
C ILE A 98 5.70 2.09 -6.23
N LEU A 99 4.37 1.97 -6.26
CA LEU A 99 3.55 2.39 -7.40
C LEU A 99 3.62 3.90 -7.63
N ARG A 100 3.57 4.69 -6.55
CA ARG A 100 3.67 6.16 -6.60
C ARG A 100 4.98 6.61 -7.21
N LEU A 101 6.09 6.07 -6.73
CA LEU A 101 7.41 6.43 -7.25
C LEU A 101 7.64 5.88 -8.66
N SER A 102 7.09 4.70 -8.99
CA SER A 102 7.11 4.16 -10.36
C SER A 102 6.38 5.10 -11.33
N CYS A 103 5.20 5.62 -10.95
CA CYS A 103 4.46 6.63 -11.70
C CYS A 103 5.30 7.90 -11.91
N ALA A 104 5.82 8.48 -10.83
CA ALA A 104 6.66 9.68 -10.89
C ALA A 104 7.90 9.50 -11.78
N ARG A 105 8.58 8.34 -11.70
CA ARG A 105 9.72 8.00 -12.57
C ARG A 105 9.31 7.85 -14.04
N THR A 106 8.10 7.36 -14.30
CA THR A 106 7.57 7.20 -15.66
C THR A 106 7.32 8.57 -16.31
N LEU A 107 6.63 9.45 -15.59
CA LEU A 107 6.36 10.81 -16.06
C LEU A 107 7.64 11.64 -16.18
N ALA A 108 8.53 11.58 -15.18
CA ALA A 108 9.82 12.27 -15.23
C ALA A 108 10.62 11.84 -16.47
N ARG A 109 10.65 10.53 -16.78
CA ARG A 109 11.29 9.99 -17.99
C ARG A 109 10.65 10.51 -19.27
N LYS A 110 9.32 10.48 -19.38
CA LYS A 110 8.56 11.02 -20.53
C LYS A 110 8.94 12.47 -20.80
N HIS A 111 9.03 13.27 -19.75
CA HIS A 111 9.35 14.71 -19.79
C HIS A 111 10.85 15.03 -19.78
N LYS A 112 11.73 14.02 -19.92
CA LYS A 112 13.20 14.17 -19.88
C LYS A 112 13.69 15.01 -18.68
N SER A 113 13.06 14.79 -17.53
CA SER A 113 13.32 15.53 -16.29
C SER A 113 13.72 14.59 -15.16
N THR A 114 14.32 15.15 -14.11
CA THR A 114 14.54 14.38 -12.88
C THR A 114 13.21 14.24 -12.12
N VAL A 115 13.06 13.16 -11.36
CA VAL A 115 11.87 12.97 -10.51
C VAL A 115 11.65 14.18 -9.60
N ARG A 116 12.72 14.71 -9.00
CA ARG A 116 12.63 15.89 -8.13
C ARG A 116 12.12 17.13 -8.88
N ALA A 117 12.67 17.42 -10.06
CA ALA A 117 12.25 18.57 -10.86
C ALA A 117 10.81 18.40 -11.35
N PHE A 118 10.43 17.19 -11.77
CA PHE A 118 9.07 16.87 -12.19
C PHE A 118 8.06 17.09 -11.07
N LEU A 119 8.30 16.52 -9.88
CA LEU A 119 7.41 16.67 -8.73
C LEU A 119 7.29 18.12 -8.26
N LYS A 120 8.37 18.90 -8.31
CA LYS A 120 8.32 20.34 -8.03
C LYS A 120 7.43 21.11 -9.02
N ARG A 121 7.44 20.71 -10.29
CA ARG A 121 6.65 21.35 -11.36
C ARG A 121 5.16 20.97 -11.29
N LEU A 122 4.86 19.73 -10.92
CA LEU A 122 3.49 19.20 -10.89
C LEU A 122 2.65 19.77 -9.72
N GLY A 123 3.30 20.31 -8.69
CA GLY A 123 2.66 20.79 -7.48
C GLY A 123 2.38 19.66 -6.46
N SER A 124 2.23 20.04 -5.18
CA SER A 124 1.85 19.12 -4.11
C SER A 124 0.41 18.62 -4.29
N GLU A 125 -0.48 19.51 -4.72
CA GLU A 125 -1.93 19.26 -4.82
C GLU A 125 -2.30 18.12 -5.78
N PHE A 126 -1.64 18.05 -6.95
CA PHE A 126 -1.87 16.98 -7.91
C PHE A 126 -1.48 15.60 -7.36
N LEU A 127 -0.39 15.56 -6.60
CA LEU A 127 0.06 14.35 -5.94
C LEU A 127 -0.80 14.05 -4.72
N GLU A 128 -1.33 15.04 -4.03
CA GLU A 128 -2.32 14.84 -2.98
C GLU A 128 -3.57 14.18 -3.54
N GLU A 129 -4.25 14.74 -4.55
CA GLU A 129 -5.46 14.10 -5.10
C GLU A 129 -5.20 12.65 -5.60
N PHE A 130 -4.00 12.38 -6.11
CA PHE A 130 -3.59 11.04 -6.52
C PHE A 130 -3.10 10.12 -5.38
N PHE A 131 -2.67 10.66 -4.24
CA PHE A 131 -2.00 9.95 -3.14
C PHE A 131 -2.63 10.12 -1.73
N THR A 132 -3.59 11.03 -1.52
CA THR A 132 -4.24 11.37 -0.24
C THR A 132 -5.73 11.02 -0.19
N GLU A 133 -6.34 10.52 -1.28
CA GLU A 133 -7.72 9.98 -1.30
C GLU A 133 -8.03 8.95 -0.17
N GLU A 134 -7.01 8.46 0.55
CA GLU A 134 -7.20 7.53 1.66
C GLU A 134 -6.65 8.01 3.02
N GLU A 135 -6.02 9.18 3.11
CA GLU A 135 -5.61 9.71 4.43
C GLU A 135 -6.84 10.23 5.20
N LYS A 136 -7.87 10.73 4.49
CA LYS A 136 -9.17 11.11 5.07
C LYS A 136 -9.95 9.93 5.67
N VAL A 137 -9.66 8.68 5.27
CA VAL A 137 -10.27 7.49 5.90
C VAL A 137 -9.62 7.18 7.25
N LEU A 138 -8.36 7.60 7.47
CA LEU A 138 -7.66 7.42 8.74
C LEU A 138 -8.04 8.49 9.78
N SER A 139 -8.44 9.70 9.35
CA SER A 139 -8.95 10.73 10.26
C SER A 139 -10.36 10.48 10.78
N LEU A 140 -11.10 9.52 10.21
CA LEU A 140 -12.46 9.15 10.64
C LEU A 140 -12.50 7.95 11.61
N ILE A 141 -11.34 7.37 11.95
CA ILE A 141 -11.23 6.15 12.78
C ILE A 141 -10.50 6.40 14.12
N LEU A 142 -10.01 7.62 14.37
CA LEU A 142 -9.55 8.01 15.70
C LEU A 142 -10.61 8.91 16.35
N PRO A 143 -11.09 8.60 17.57
CA PRO A 143 -11.85 9.58 18.35
C PRO A 143 -10.98 10.77 18.76
#